data_AF-H8I4D2-F1
#
_entry.id   AF-H8I4D2-F1
#
_cell.length_a   1.000
_cell.length_b   1.000
_cell.length_c   1.000
_cell.angle_alpha   90.00
_cell.angle_beta   90.00
_cell.angle_gamma   90.00
#
_symmetry.space_group_name_H-M   'P 1'
#
loop_
_entity.id
_entity.type
_entity.pdbx_description
1 polymer ?
#
loop_
_entity_poly.entity_id
_entity_poly.type
_entity_poly.pdbx_seq_one_letter_code
_entity_poly.pdbx_strand_id
1 'polypeptide(L)'
;MKVLYNLAKDKKGALARVKEGFLAEFIYLFRGIYGRSDIFCDSLYDSGATSDRVQASSIRSQQLDNYSMKMRQYFRRYRTGLDHRTGLDPEMIKRRDELKHDILSYFGASNGDWRDVSWQMSHIIKDVKTLSALVALDKDEISALRYAEKNRIPFQITPYYLSLFNKDGKSDDDRAVRAQVLPSKRYCKRISINRRYGADLDFMGEKWTSPIDGITRRYPQILILKPYDSCPQICVYCQRNWEIKCLDEAKVTKEKVKKAIDWIRENENITEVLVTGGDPLTLNDRLSAG
;
A
#
# COMPACT_ATOMS: atom_id res chain seq x y z
N MET A 1 -13.14 5.50 23.96
CA MET A 1 -14.02 6.46 24.68
C MET A 1 -13.65 6.71 26.14
N LYS A 2 -13.52 5.70 27.02
CA LYS A 2 -13.27 5.92 28.47
C LYS A 2 -12.05 6.81 28.79
N VAL A 3 -10.98 6.69 28.01
CA VAL A 3 -9.77 7.53 28.15
C VAL A 3 -10.07 9.00 27.86
N LEU A 4 -10.74 9.30 26.75
CA LEU A 4 -11.16 10.66 26.38
C LEU A 4 -12.12 11.26 27.40
N TYR A 5 -13.09 10.48 27.88
CA TYR A 5 -14.01 10.91 28.92
C TYR A 5 -13.27 11.30 30.21
N ASN A 6 -12.28 10.50 30.61
CA ASN A 6 -11.48 10.79 31.80
C ASN A 6 -10.59 12.02 31.61
N LEU A 7 -10.03 12.23 30.42
CA LEU A 7 -9.29 13.46 30.07
C LEU A 7 -10.20 14.69 30.11
N ALA A 8 -11.39 14.60 29.51
CA ALA A 8 -12.37 15.70 29.47
C ALA A 8 -12.93 16.05 30.86
N LYS A 9 -12.91 15.11 31.81
CA LYS A 9 -13.32 15.30 33.21
C LYS A 9 -12.15 15.59 34.15
N ASP A 10 -10.97 15.86 33.61
CA ASP A 10 -9.74 16.14 34.35
C ASP A 10 -9.48 15.13 35.49
N LYS A 11 -9.74 13.84 35.22
CA LYS A 11 -9.54 12.82 36.24
C LYS A 11 -8.05 12.65 36.51
N LYS A 12 -7.69 12.64 37.81
CA LYS A 12 -6.32 12.43 38.28
C LYS A 12 -5.67 11.22 37.61
N GLY A 13 -4.50 11.43 37.01
CA GLY A 13 -3.73 10.38 36.32
C GLY A 13 -4.21 10.02 34.92
N ALA A 14 -5.26 10.66 34.38
CA ALA A 14 -5.71 10.41 33.00
C ALA A 14 -4.66 10.84 31.96
N LEU A 15 -4.01 11.99 32.17
CA LEU A 15 -2.97 12.51 31.28
C LEU A 15 -1.74 11.58 31.21
N ALA A 16 -1.33 11.00 32.34
CA ALA A 16 -0.19 10.07 32.41
C ALA A 16 -0.43 8.75 31.64
N ARG A 17 -1.68 8.46 31.25
CA ARG A 17 -2.06 7.23 30.54
C ARG A 17 -2.13 7.39 29.02
N VAL A 18 -1.86 8.59 28.50
CA VAL A 18 -1.92 8.87 27.06
C VAL A 18 -0.59 9.39 26.54
N LYS A 19 -0.33 9.14 25.26
CA LYS A 19 0.85 9.64 24.56
C LYS A 19 0.50 10.90 23.79
N GLU A 20 1.51 11.72 23.48
CA GLU A 20 1.35 12.92 22.64
C GLU A 20 0.65 12.62 21.32
N GLY A 21 1.02 11.53 20.65
CA GLY A 21 0.38 11.13 19.39
C GLY A 21 -1.13 10.85 19.54
N PHE A 22 -1.56 10.25 20.66
CA PHE A 22 -2.98 10.03 20.95
C PHE A 22 -3.70 11.37 21.13
N LEU A 23 -3.12 12.30 21.89
CA LEU A 23 -3.70 13.63 22.09
C LEU A 23 -3.78 14.42 20.77
N ALA A 24 -2.72 14.40 19.98
CA ALA A 24 -2.66 15.05 18.68
C ALA A 24 -3.76 14.55 17.75
N GLU A 25 -3.97 13.23 17.66
CA GLU A 25 -5.00 12.62 16.82
C GLU A 25 -6.41 13.16 17.14
N PHE A 26 -6.78 13.24 18.42
CA PHE A 26 -8.08 13.77 18.82
C PHE A 26 -8.19 15.29 18.69
N ILE A 27 -7.13 16.04 18.99
CA ILE A 27 -7.10 17.49 18.79
C ILE A 27 -7.35 17.82 17.31
N TYR A 28 -6.59 17.21 16.40
CA TYR A 28 -6.73 17.49 14.97
C TYR A 28 -8.04 16.94 14.39
N LEU A 29 -8.54 15.82 14.89
CA LEU A 29 -9.88 15.32 14.54
C LEU A 29 -10.97 16.33 14.92
N PHE A 30 -10.97 16.82 16.17
CA PHE A 30 -11.96 17.79 16.62
C PHE A 30 -11.83 19.10 15.85
N ARG A 31 -10.61 19.59 15.63
CA ARG A 31 -10.37 20.76 14.78
C ARG A 31 -10.97 20.59 13.38
N GLY A 32 -10.80 19.42 12.76
CA GLY A 32 -11.44 19.11 11.47
C GLY A 32 -12.96 19.11 11.55
N ILE A 33 -13.55 18.48 12.57
CA ILE A 33 -15.01 18.45 12.79
C ILE A 33 -15.57 19.87 12.98
N TYR A 34 -14.85 20.75 13.69
CA TYR A 34 -15.24 22.14 13.91
C TYR A 34 -14.87 23.08 12.75
N GLY A 35 -14.36 22.56 11.62
CA GLY A 35 -13.89 23.37 10.48
C GLY A 35 -12.57 24.12 10.72
N ARG A 36 -12.03 24.12 11.95
CA ARG A 36 -10.82 24.83 12.37
C ARG A 36 -9.54 24.04 12.08
N SER A 37 -9.46 23.44 10.91
CA SER A 37 -8.33 22.60 10.50
C SER A 37 -7.05 23.41 10.27
N ASP A 38 -7.16 24.74 10.06
CA ASP A 38 -6.10 25.66 9.60
C ASP A 38 -5.46 25.27 8.24
N ILE A 39 -5.92 24.17 7.63
CA ILE A 39 -5.42 23.66 6.35
C ILE A 39 -5.95 24.56 5.24
N PHE A 40 -7.27 24.77 5.22
CA PHE A 40 -7.96 25.66 4.31
C PHE A 40 -8.22 27.00 4.99
N CYS A 41 -7.96 28.10 4.28
CA CYS A 41 -8.47 29.39 4.71
C CYS A 41 -9.96 29.39 4.35
N ASP A 42 -10.84 29.52 5.35
CA ASP A 42 -12.30 29.40 5.24
C ASP A 42 -12.97 30.43 4.31
N SER A 43 -12.21 31.30 3.63
CA SER A 43 -12.77 32.34 2.75
C SER A 43 -13.24 31.84 1.38
N LEU A 44 -13.46 30.53 1.20
CA LEU A 44 -14.12 30.00 -0.01
C LEU A 44 -15.52 30.58 -0.23
N TYR A 45 -16.16 31.07 0.84
CA TYR A 45 -17.47 31.73 0.80
C TYR A 45 -17.46 33.21 1.19
N ASP A 46 -16.29 33.80 1.45
CA ASP A 46 -16.18 35.25 1.64
C ASP A 46 -16.17 36.01 0.29
N SER A 47 -16.57 35.31 -0.78
CA SER A 47 -16.98 35.87 -2.06
C SER A 47 -18.20 36.81 -1.97
N GLY A 48 -18.76 37.01 -0.77
CA GLY A 48 -19.77 38.04 -0.52
C GLY A 48 -19.25 39.48 -0.61
N ALA A 49 -17.94 39.71 -0.77
CA ALA A 49 -17.36 41.05 -0.68
C ALA A 49 -17.26 41.84 -2.01
N THR A 50 -17.56 41.24 -3.17
CA THR A 50 -17.43 41.95 -4.46
C THR A 50 -18.43 41.47 -5.51
N SER A 51 -19.15 42.43 -6.11
CA SER A 51 -20.07 42.20 -7.25
C SER A 51 -19.34 42.05 -8.58
N ASP A 52 -18.02 42.23 -8.61
CA ASP A 52 -17.19 42.12 -9.81
C ASP A 52 -16.64 40.69 -9.96
N ARG A 53 -17.13 40.00 -11.00
CA ARG A 53 -16.72 38.65 -11.37
C ARG A 53 -15.21 38.53 -11.64
N VAL A 54 -14.58 39.54 -12.24
CA VAL A 54 -13.15 39.49 -12.58
C VAL A 54 -12.33 39.53 -11.30
N GLN A 55 -12.67 40.44 -10.39
CA GLN A 55 -12.02 40.55 -9.09
C GLN A 55 -12.21 39.27 -8.26
N ALA A 56 -13.43 38.72 -8.19
CA ALA A 56 -13.71 37.47 -7.49
C ALA A 56 -12.91 36.29 -8.07
N SER A 57 -12.79 36.20 -9.40
CA SER A 57 -11.98 35.16 -10.06
C SER A 57 -10.48 35.29 -9.76
N SER A 58 -9.97 36.51 -9.70
CA SER A 58 -8.57 36.80 -9.36
C SER A 58 -8.24 36.42 -7.91
N ILE A 59 -9.11 36.81 -6.96
CA ILE A 59 -9.00 36.42 -5.54
C ILE A 59 -9.00 34.89 -5.41
N ARG A 60 -9.92 34.21 -6.10
CA ARG A 60 -9.99 32.74 -6.09
C ARG A 60 -8.71 32.11 -6.65
N SER A 61 -8.15 32.66 -7.72
CA SER A 61 -6.87 32.19 -8.28
C SER A 61 -5.74 32.33 -7.27
N GLN A 62 -5.64 33.47 -6.58
CA GLN A 62 -4.63 33.69 -5.55
C GLN A 62 -4.78 32.73 -4.36
N GLN A 63 -6.02 32.40 -3.96
CA GLN A 63 -6.27 31.36 -2.94
C GLN A 63 -5.76 29.98 -3.41
N LEU A 64 -5.98 29.62 -4.68
CA LEU A 64 -5.46 28.37 -5.25
C LEU A 64 -3.93 28.35 -5.25
N ASP A 65 -3.27 29.47 -5.57
CA ASP A 65 -1.82 29.58 -5.50
C ASP A 65 -1.29 29.39 -4.07
N ASN A 66 -2.00 29.93 -3.07
CA ASN A 66 -1.69 29.70 -1.66
C ASN A 66 -1.84 28.22 -1.27
N TYR A 67 -2.89 27.55 -1.73
CA TYR A 67 -3.06 26.10 -1.51
C TYR A 67 -1.95 25.31 -2.17
N SER A 68 -1.62 25.61 -3.41
CA SER A 68 -0.50 25.02 -4.15
C SER A 68 0.84 25.23 -3.44
N MET A 69 1.06 26.42 -2.87
CA MET A 69 2.26 26.70 -2.09
C MET A 69 2.34 25.84 -0.82
N LYS A 70 1.25 25.73 -0.05
CA LYS A 70 1.17 24.84 1.12
C LYS A 70 1.41 23.38 0.70
N MET A 71 0.73 22.88 -0.34
CA MET A 71 0.92 21.53 -0.87
C MET A 71 2.39 21.27 -1.21
N ARG A 72 3.04 22.20 -1.93
CA ARG A 72 4.47 22.11 -2.25
C ARG A 72 5.34 22.07 -1.01
N GLN A 73 5.06 22.87 0.02
CA GLN A 73 5.80 22.81 1.30
C GLN A 73 5.68 21.45 1.99
N TYR A 74 4.51 20.82 1.94
CA TYR A 74 4.32 19.47 2.47
C TYR A 74 5.02 18.40 1.61
N PHE A 75 4.90 18.48 0.29
CA PHE A 75 5.57 17.53 -0.60
C PHE A 75 7.09 17.59 -0.49
N ARG A 76 7.68 18.77 -0.24
CA ARG A 76 9.13 18.93 0.03
C ARG A 76 9.65 18.10 1.21
N ARG A 77 8.78 17.67 2.13
CA ARG A 77 9.17 16.81 3.26
C ARG A 77 9.50 15.39 2.83
N TYR A 78 9.07 14.99 1.63
CA TYR A 78 9.31 13.65 1.09
C TYR A 78 10.23 13.79 -0.12
N ARG A 79 11.44 13.25 0.00
CA ARG A 79 12.29 13.12 -1.18
C ARG A 79 11.67 12.11 -2.13
N THR A 80 11.60 12.47 -3.40
CA THR A 80 11.11 11.58 -4.45
C THR A 80 12.08 11.62 -5.61
N GLY A 81 12.02 10.66 -6.54
CA GLY A 81 12.77 10.75 -7.79
C GLY A 81 12.38 11.97 -8.64
N LEU A 82 11.27 12.63 -8.29
CA LEU A 82 10.81 13.89 -8.84
C LEU A 82 11.10 15.03 -7.85
N ASP A 83 11.87 16.03 -8.28
CA ASP A 83 12.03 17.27 -7.52
C ASP A 83 10.91 18.24 -7.86
N HIS A 84 10.35 18.90 -6.86
CA HIS A 84 9.29 19.90 -7.01
C HIS A 84 9.71 21.19 -7.72
N ARG A 85 11.02 21.45 -7.92
CA ARG A 85 11.53 22.62 -8.67
C ARG A 85 12.03 22.26 -10.06
N THR A 86 12.78 21.18 -10.20
CA THR A 86 13.39 20.77 -11.49
C THR A 86 12.67 19.61 -12.17
N GLY A 87 11.70 18.99 -11.50
CA GLY A 87 11.03 17.77 -11.93
C GLY A 87 11.78 16.48 -11.56
N LEU A 88 13.04 16.55 -11.09
CA LEU A 88 13.91 15.38 -10.81
C LEU A 88 14.89 15.63 -9.65
N ASP A 89 14.98 14.72 -8.66
CA ASP A 89 16.02 14.74 -7.62
C ASP A 89 17.23 13.91 -8.11
N PRO A 90 18.32 14.54 -8.60
CA PRO A 90 19.40 13.82 -9.28
C PRO A 90 20.16 12.89 -8.34
N GLU A 91 20.28 13.26 -7.07
CA GLU A 91 20.97 12.45 -6.06
C GLU A 91 20.16 11.18 -5.76
N MET A 92 18.84 11.31 -5.61
CA MET A 92 17.98 10.14 -5.42
C MET A 92 17.97 9.23 -6.66
N ILE A 93 17.92 9.80 -7.86
CA ILE A 93 17.96 9.03 -9.10
C ILE A 93 19.28 8.26 -9.21
N LYS A 94 20.41 8.92 -8.93
CA LYS A 94 21.73 8.30 -8.97
C LYS A 94 21.83 7.12 -7.99
N ARG A 95 21.40 7.29 -6.74
CA ARG A 95 21.40 6.20 -5.74
C ARG A 95 20.56 5.00 -6.17
N ARG A 96 19.37 5.26 -6.76
CA ARG A 96 18.50 4.19 -7.27
C ARG A 96 19.12 3.47 -8.46
N ASP A 97 19.81 4.20 -9.33
CA ASP A 97 20.51 3.62 -10.49
C ASP A 97 21.74 2.80 -10.04
N GLU A 98 22.48 3.24 -9.02
CA GLU A 98 23.55 2.46 -8.39
C GLU A 98 23.02 1.14 -7.81
N LEU A 99 21.94 1.20 -7.01
CA LEU A 99 21.33 -0.02 -6.45
C LEU A 99 20.75 -0.93 -7.55
N LYS A 100 20.18 -0.37 -8.62
CA LYS A 100 19.76 -1.14 -9.79
C LYS A 100 20.96 -1.87 -10.43
N HIS A 101 22.12 -1.23 -10.58
CA HIS A 101 23.32 -1.89 -11.11
C HIS A 101 23.78 -3.03 -10.20
N ASP A 102 23.75 -2.84 -8.88
CA ASP A 102 24.08 -3.90 -7.91
C ASP A 102 23.12 -5.09 -8.04
N ILE A 103 21.82 -4.83 -8.17
CA ILE A 103 20.79 -5.86 -8.35
C ILE A 103 21.02 -6.63 -9.65
N LEU A 104 21.26 -5.94 -10.76
CA LEU A 104 21.56 -6.57 -12.06
C LEU A 104 22.83 -7.42 -11.98
N SER A 105 23.89 -6.89 -11.36
CA SER A 105 25.15 -7.61 -11.17
C SER A 105 24.97 -8.88 -10.33
N TYR A 106 24.21 -8.79 -9.22
CA TYR A 106 23.91 -9.93 -8.35
C TYR A 106 23.19 -11.07 -9.09
N PHE A 107 22.25 -10.73 -9.99
CA PHE A 107 21.51 -11.71 -10.78
C PHE A 107 22.16 -12.05 -12.13
N GLY A 108 23.32 -11.47 -12.46
CA GLY A 108 23.98 -11.67 -13.76
C GLY A 108 23.14 -11.19 -14.95
N ALA A 109 22.37 -10.11 -14.77
CA ALA A 109 21.40 -9.60 -15.72
C ALA A 109 21.84 -8.29 -16.39
N SER A 110 21.22 -7.97 -17.51
CA SER A 110 21.49 -6.78 -18.32
C SER A 110 20.46 -5.66 -18.10
N ASN A 111 20.76 -4.46 -18.61
CA ASN A 111 19.79 -3.36 -18.63
C ASN A 111 18.54 -3.67 -19.48
N GLY A 112 18.63 -4.59 -20.45
CA GLY A 112 17.47 -5.05 -21.21
C GLY A 112 16.51 -5.84 -20.33
N ASP A 113 17.05 -6.75 -19.52
CA ASP A 113 16.30 -7.58 -18.58
C ASP A 113 15.55 -6.75 -17.54
N TRP A 114 16.11 -5.61 -17.12
CA TRP A 114 15.46 -4.70 -16.16
C TRP A 114 14.07 -4.25 -16.63
N ARG A 115 13.88 -4.06 -17.94
CA ARG A 115 12.62 -3.62 -18.55
C ARG A 115 11.67 -4.78 -18.85
N ASP A 116 12.13 -6.03 -18.73
CA ASP A 116 11.31 -7.21 -18.93
C ASP A 116 10.56 -7.56 -17.63
N VAL A 117 9.23 -7.48 -17.68
CA VAL A 117 8.35 -7.83 -16.55
C VAL A 117 8.51 -9.31 -16.19
N SER A 118 8.74 -10.19 -17.17
CA SER A 118 8.97 -11.62 -16.95
C SER A 118 10.22 -11.86 -16.11
N TRP A 119 11.29 -11.10 -16.39
CA TRP A 119 12.51 -11.14 -15.60
C TRP A 119 12.29 -10.61 -14.18
N GLN A 120 11.55 -9.50 -14.01
CA GLN A 120 11.21 -8.98 -12.69
C GLN A 120 10.42 -10.00 -11.86
N MET A 121 9.49 -10.73 -12.49
CA MET A 121 8.69 -11.78 -11.85
C MET A 121 9.51 -13.02 -11.50
N SER A 122 10.45 -13.45 -12.36
CA SER A 122 11.29 -14.62 -12.09
C SER A 122 12.35 -14.38 -11.01
N HIS A 123 12.67 -13.12 -10.71
CA HIS A 123 13.66 -12.70 -9.71
C HIS A 123 13.04 -12.03 -8.48
N ILE A 124 11.78 -12.34 -8.16
CA ILE A 124 11.14 -11.89 -6.92
C ILE A 124 11.96 -12.35 -5.71
N ILE A 125 12.26 -11.40 -4.84
CA ILE A 125 13.00 -11.61 -3.61
C ILE A 125 12.02 -12.02 -2.52
N LYS A 126 12.22 -13.23 -1.98
CA LYS A 126 11.31 -13.86 -1.00
C LYS A 126 12.00 -14.37 0.26
N ASP A 127 13.32 -14.15 0.38
CA ASP A 127 14.12 -14.63 1.50
C ASP A 127 15.05 -13.54 2.05
N VAL A 128 15.44 -13.71 3.32
CA VAL A 128 16.29 -12.76 4.03
C VAL A 128 17.72 -12.75 3.47
N LYS A 129 18.20 -13.87 2.93
CA LYS A 129 19.58 -14.02 2.48
C LYS A 129 19.83 -13.15 1.24
N THR A 130 18.98 -13.25 0.23
CA THR A 130 19.06 -12.43 -0.98
C THR A 130 18.84 -10.95 -0.65
N LEU A 131 17.85 -10.62 0.18
CA LEU A 131 17.61 -9.23 0.56
C LEU A 131 18.81 -8.61 1.30
N SER A 132 19.40 -9.32 2.27
CA SER A 132 20.59 -8.85 3.01
C SER A 132 21.86 -8.79 2.16
N ALA A 133 21.90 -9.46 1.01
CA ALA A 133 23.04 -9.36 0.09
C ALA A 133 23.00 -8.07 -0.75
N LEU A 134 21.80 -7.48 -0.94
CA LEU A 134 21.57 -6.33 -1.81
C LEU A 134 21.45 -5.01 -1.04
N VAL A 135 20.87 -5.04 0.16
CA VAL A 135 20.67 -3.86 1.01
C VAL A 135 20.97 -4.16 2.47
N ALA A 136 21.42 -3.15 3.21
CA ALA A 136 21.54 -3.25 4.66
C ALA A 136 20.14 -3.30 5.31
N LEU A 137 20.00 -4.23 6.25
CA LEU A 137 18.78 -4.43 7.03
C LEU A 137 19.06 -4.20 8.50
N ASP A 138 18.14 -3.53 9.18
CA ASP A 138 18.23 -3.33 10.62
C ASP A 138 18.01 -4.66 11.36
N LYS A 139 18.51 -4.75 12.60
CA LYS A 139 18.38 -5.96 13.43
C LYS A 139 16.93 -6.40 13.61
N ASP A 140 16.00 -5.45 13.72
CA ASP A 140 14.57 -5.75 13.85
C ASP A 140 13.97 -6.29 12.55
N GLU A 141 14.34 -5.73 11.40
CA GLU A 141 13.96 -6.22 10.06
C GLU A 141 14.46 -7.65 9.83
N ILE A 142 15.74 -7.93 10.08
CA ILE A 142 16.30 -9.28 9.97
C ILE A 142 15.55 -10.25 10.88
N SER A 143 15.31 -9.88 12.14
CA SER A 143 14.61 -10.78 13.07
C SER A 143 13.15 -11.02 12.67
N ALA A 144 12.50 -10.04 12.03
CA ALA A 144 11.14 -10.17 11.55
C ALA A 144 11.05 -11.06 10.31
N LEU A 145 11.95 -10.90 9.35
CA LEU A 145 12.04 -11.71 8.14
C LEU A 145 12.37 -13.17 8.46
N ARG A 146 13.34 -13.43 9.34
CA ARG A 146 13.63 -14.80 9.82
C ARG A 146 12.43 -15.44 10.52
N TYR A 147 11.67 -14.65 11.27
CA TYR A 147 10.44 -15.15 11.90
C TYR A 147 9.35 -15.42 10.86
N ALA A 148 9.21 -14.57 9.84
CA ALA A 148 8.27 -14.76 8.74
C ALA A 148 8.57 -16.05 7.98
N GLU A 149 9.83 -16.25 7.58
CA GLU A 149 10.33 -17.47 6.92
C GLU A 149 10.03 -18.73 7.76
N LYS A 150 10.42 -18.72 9.04
CA LYS A 150 10.15 -19.84 9.97
C LYS A 150 8.65 -20.19 10.09
N ASN A 151 7.77 -19.20 9.98
CA ASN A 151 6.32 -19.38 10.16
C ASN A 151 5.55 -19.40 8.83
N ARG A 152 6.25 -19.50 7.68
CA ARG A 152 5.67 -19.47 6.33
C ARG A 152 4.70 -18.29 6.16
N ILE A 153 5.13 -17.10 6.59
CA ILE A 153 4.41 -15.86 6.37
C ILE A 153 4.96 -15.27 5.06
N PRO A 154 4.12 -15.14 4.02
CA PRO A 154 4.59 -14.80 2.70
C PRO A 154 5.08 -13.34 2.66
N PHE A 155 6.12 -13.14 1.85
CA PHE A 155 6.81 -11.87 1.65
C PHE A 155 7.42 -11.91 0.24
N GLN A 156 7.18 -10.86 -0.56
CA GLN A 156 7.67 -10.77 -1.94
C GLN A 156 7.97 -9.31 -2.29
N ILE A 157 9.14 -9.08 -2.86
CA ILE A 157 9.55 -7.78 -3.43
C ILE A 157 10.14 -8.02 -4.82
N THR A 158 9.66 -7.30 -5.83
CA THR A 158 10.29 -7.27 -7.17
C THR A 158 11.66 -6.56 -7.13
N PRO A 159 12.62 -6.92 -7.99
CA PRO A 159 13.88 -6.18 -8.12
C PRO A 159 13.69 -4.66 -8.28
N TYR A 160 12.71 -4.24 -9.09
CA TYR A 160 12.36 -2.82 -9.24
C TYR A 160 11.98 -2.14 -7.92
N TYR A 161 11.08 -2.74 -7.14
CA TYR A 161 10.67 -2.13 -5.87
C TYR A 161 11.82 -2.10 -4.85
N LEU A 162 12.71 -3.09 -4.86
CA LEU A 162 13.92 -3.07 -4.04
C LEU A 162 14.82 -1.89 -4.43
N SER A 163 14.91 -1.52 -5.72
CA SER A 163 15.73 -0.35 -6.13
C SER A 163 15.21 0.98 -5.58
N LEU A 164 14.04 1.02 -4.96
CA LEU A 164 13.52 2.21 -4.27
C LEU A 164 14.05 2.35 -2.84
N PHE A 165 14.72 1.32 -2.31
CA PHE A 165 15.26 1.31 -0.96
C PHE A 165 16.55 2.14 -0.88
N ASN A 166 16.85 2.60 0.32
CA ASN A 166 18.19 3.03 0.64
C ASN A 166 19.08 1.80 0.90
N LYS A 167 20.16 1.69 0.12
CA LYS A 167 21.11 0.57 0.19
C LYS A 167 21.79 0.47 1.56
N ASP A 168 22.10 1.62 2.18
CA ASP A 168 22.87 1.68 3.43
C ASP A 168 22.03 1.43 4.69
N GLY A 169 20.75 1.13 4.52
CA GLY A 169 19.83 0.82 5.61
C GLY A 169 18.68 1.81 5.71
N LYS A 170 17.80 1.57 6.68
CA LYS A 170 16.57 2.35 6.85
C LYS A 170 16.88 3.84 7.03
N SER A 171 16.26 4.68 6.21
CA SER A 171 16.29 6.14 6.35
C SER A 171 14.89 6.72 6.37
N ASP A 172 14.76 8.01 6.63
CA ASP A 172 13.46 8.69 6.57
C ASP A 172 12.87 8.70 5.15
N ASP A 173 13.73 8.68 4.13
CA ASP A 173 13.32 8.74 2.72
C ASP A 173 12.65 7.44 2.23
N ASP A 174 13.10 6.27 2.71
CA ASP A 174 12.61 4.97 2.25
C ASP A 174 11.73 4.25 3.27
N ARG A 175 11.61 4.77 4.51
CA ARG A 175 10.81 4.19 5.60
C ARG A 175 9.40 3.78 5.16
N ALA A 176 8.72 4.63 4.41
CA ALA A 176 7.36 4.36 3.95
C ALA A 176 7.34 3.19 2.95
N VAL A 177 8.24 3.21 1.95
CA VAL A 177 8.38 2.18 0.92
C VAL A 177 8.72 0.82 1.55
N ARG A 178 9.67 0.80 2.51
CA ARG A 178 10.03 -0.40 3.27
C ARG A 178 8.86 -0.96 4.07
N ALA A 179 8.13 -0.11 4.80
CA ALA A 179 7.02 -0.54 5.67
C ALA A 179 5.85 -1.17 4.90
N GLN A 180 5.72 -0.89 3.61
CA GLN A 180 4.71 -1.52 2.76
C GLN A 180 4.99 -3.00 2.50
N VAL A 181 6.25 -3.44 2.49
CA VAL A 181 6.64 -4.79 2.05
C VAL A 181 7.42 -5.58 3.11
N LEU A 182 8.11 -4.91 4.04
CA LEU A 182 8.84 -5.56 5.12
C LEU A 182 7.91 -5.75 6.34
N PRO A 183 7.52 -6.99 6.67
CA PRO A 183 6.62 -7.22 7.78
C PRO A 183 7.34 -6.95 9.11
N SER A 184 6.68 -6.23 10.02
CA SER A 184 7.23 -6.07 11.37
C SER A 184 7.15 -7.38 12.17
N LYS A 185 8.06 -7.56 13.13
CA LYS A 185 8.01 -8.73 14.04
C LYS A 185 6.67 -8.86 14.77
N ARG A 186 6.04 -7.73 15.12
CA ARG A 186 4.71 -7.69 15.75
C ARG A 186 3.64 -8.24 14.82
N TYR A 187 3.66 -7.84 13.55
CA TYR A 187 2.78 -8.38 12.52
C TYR A 187 2.97 -9.89 12.40
N CYS A 188 4.20 -10.36 12.21
CA CYS A 188 4.48 -11.78 12.02
C CYS A 188 4.01 -12.62 13.22
N LYS A 189 4.27 -12.17 14.45
CA LYS A 189 3.80 -12.83 15.67
C LYS A 189 2.27 -12.90 15.72
N ARG A 190 1.57 -11.81 15.36
CA ARG A 190 0.10 -11.78 15.38
C ARG A 190 -0.50 -12.76 14.38
N ILE A 191 0.03 -12.80 13.15
CA ILE A 191 -0.38 -13.77 12.12
C ILE A 191 -0.15 -15.20 12.61
N SER A 192 1.04 -15.51 13.14
CA SER A 192 1.35 -16.85 13.68
C SER A 192 0.42 -17.27 14.82
N ILE A 193 0.15 -16.38 15.77
CA ILE A 193 -0.80 -16.60 16.87
C ILE A 193 -2.20 -16.88 16.30
N ASN A 194 -2.70 -16.03 15.41
CA ASN A 194 -4.04 -16.16 14.85
C ASN A 194 -4.21 -17.48 14.09
N ARG A 195 -3.20 -17.88 13.28
CA ARG A 195 -3.18 -19.19 12.59
C ARG A 195 -3.23 -20.35 13.60
N ARG A 196 -2.45 -20.29 14.68
CA ARG A 196 -2.40 -21.33 15.71
C ARG A 196 -3.75 -21.52 16.42
N TYR A 197 -4.48 -20.44 16.68
CA TYR A 197 -5.77 -20.49 17.34
C TYR A 197 -6.96 -20.63 16.37
N GLY A 198 -6.70 -20.79 15.07
CA GLY A 198 -7.77 -20.91 14.06
C GLY A 198 -8.64 -19.66 13.96
N ALA A 199 -8.12 -18.48 14.30
CA ALA A 199 -8.87 -17.24 14.17
C ALA A 199 -9.17 -16.96 12.69
N ASP A 200 -10.41 -16.58 12.38
CA ASP A 200 -10.73 -16.14 11.03
C ASP A 200 -10.05 -14.80 10.74
N LEU A 201 -9.25 -14.79 9.68
CA LEU A 201 -8.51 -13.62 9.22
C LEU A 201 -9.21 -12.92 8.05
N ASP A 202 -10.36 -13.44 7.60
CA ASP A 202 -11.23 -12.79 6.62
C ASP A 202 -12.03 -11.66 7.28
N PHE A 203 -11.35 -10.55 7.55
CA PHE A 203 -11.95 -9.37 8.19
C PHE A 203 -13.11 -8.76 7.41
N MET A 204 -13.18 -9.06 6.11
CA MET A 204 -14.21 -8.52 5.22
C MET A 204 -15.40 -9.48 5.08
N GLY A 205 -15.30 -10.74 5.51
CA GLY A 205 -16.34 -11.75 5.29
C GLY A 205 -16.52 -12.12 3.81
N GLU A 206 -15.44 -12.11 3.01
CA GLU A 206 -15.46 -12.57 1.62
C GLU A 206 -15.98 -14.00 1.48
N LYS A 207 -15.63 -14.91 2.41
CA LYS A 207 -16.08 -16.31 2.38
C LYS A 207 -17.61 -16.43 2.32
N TRP A 208 -18.33 -15.62 3.08
CA TRP A 208 -19.80 -15.61 3.15
C TRP A 208 -20.46 -15.01 1.90
N THR A 209 -19.68 -14.30 1.09
CA THR A 209 -20.14 -13.62 -0.13
C THR A 209 -19.52 -14.26 -1.38
N SER A 210 -18.99 -15.49 -1.26
CA SER A 210 -18.35 -16.22 -2.35
C SER A 210 -19.22 -17.43 -2.76
N PRO A 211 -20.17 -17.27 -3.71
CA PRO A 211 -21.09 -18.35 -4.10
C PRO A 211 -20.37 -19.52 -4.78
N ILE A 212 -19.26 -19.25 -5.46
CA ILE A 212 -18.36 -20.23 -6.06
C ILE A 212 -16.91 -19.74 -5.92
N ASP A 213 -15.94 -20.65 -6.08
CA ASP A 213 -14.53 -20.27 -6.07
C ASP A 213 -14.22 -19.26 -7.19
N GLY A 214 -13.46 -18.22 -6.85
CA GLY A 214 -13.11 -17.14 -7.76
C GLY A 214 -14.15 -16.03 -7.88
N ILE A 215 -15.32 -16.11 -7.24
CA ILE A 215 -16.32 -15.04 -7.24
C ILE A 215 -16.53 -14.50 -5.83
N THR A 216 -16.54 -13.18 -5.67
CA THR A 216 -17.07 -12.51 -4.47
C THR A 216 -18.17 -11.53 -4.90
N ARG A 217 -19.42 -11.76 -4.48
CA ARG A 217 -20.57 -10.90 -4.80
C ARG A 217 -21.16 -10.29 -3.53
N ARG A 218 -20.91 -8.99 -3.33
CA ARG A 218 -21.43 -8.21 -2.19
C ARG A 218 -22.53 -7.24 -2.57
N TYR A 219 -22.59 -6.87 -3.84
CA TYR A 219 -23.49 -5.87 -4.36
C TYR A 219 -24.48 -6.50 -5.34
N PRO A 220 -25.66 -5.87 -5.55
CA PRO A 220 -26.68 -6.43 -6.43
C PRO A 220 -26.19 -6.67 -7.86
N GLN A 221 -25.45 -5.71 -8.44
CA GLN A 221 -25.06 -5.71 -9.85
C GLN A 221 -23.54 -5.77 -10.11
N ILE A 222 -22.73 -5.67 -9.05
CA ILE A 222 -21.27 -5.66 -9.13
C ILE A 222 -20.72 -6.90 -8.42
N LEU A 223 -19.76 -7.58 -9.05
CA LEU A 223 -19.01 -8.66 -8.40
C LEU A 223 -17.51 -8.56 -8.65
N ILE A 224 -16.76 -9.30 -7.86
CA ILE A 224 -15.33 -9.51 -8.01
C ILE A 224 -15.08 -10.88 -8.65
N LEU A 225 -14.25 -10.91 -9.68
CA LEU A 225 -13.63 -12.12 -10.23
C LEU A 225 -12.18 -12.19 -9.74
N LYS A 226 -11.80 -13.29 -9.07
CA LYS A 226 -10.45 -13.56 -8.55
C LYS A 226 -9.76 -14.65 -9.39
N PRO A 227 -9.22 -14.33 -10.58
CA PRO A 227 -8.54 -15.33 -11.40
C PRO A 227 -7.20 -15.76 -10.80
N TYR A 228 -6.58 -14.93 -9.96
CA TYR A 228 -5.24 -15.16 -9.40
C TYR A 228 -5.15 -14.82 -7.92
N ASP A 229 -4.38 -15.61 -7.17
CA ASP A 229 -4.24 -15.56 -5.71
C ASP A 229 -2.84 -15.14 -5.25
N SER A 230 -2.09 -14.40 -6.08
CA SER A 230 -0.80 -13.82 -5.71
C SER A 230 -0.54 -12.46 -6.36
N CYS A 231 0.49 -11.78 -5.87
CA CYS A 231 0.98 -10.49 -6.36
C CYS A 231 2.51 -10.54 -6.45
N PRO A 232 3.18 -9.90 -7.42
CA PRO A 232 4.65 -9.88 -7.50
C PRO A 232 5.28 -9.21 -6.27
N GLN A 233 4.50 -8.34 -5.65
CA GLN A 233 4.79 -7.70 -4.38
C GLN A 233 3.66 -7.96 -3.39
N ILE A 234 4.01 -8.47 -2.21
CA ILE A 234 3.04 -8.70 -1.14
C ILE A 234 3.08 -7.55 -0.15
N CYS A 235 2.02 -6.74 -0.16
CA CYS A 235 1.87 -5.65 0.78
C CYS A 235 1.54 -6.16 2.20
N VAL A 236 2.24 -5.66 3.22
CA VAL A 236 1.99 -5.96 4.64
C VAL A 236 0.56 -5.57 5.06
N TYR A 237 0.00 -4.55 4.41
CA TYR A 237 -1.36 -4.05 4.61
C TYR A 237 -2.41 -4.69 3.68
N CYS A 238 -2.06 -5.76 2.95
CA CYS A 238 -3.01 -6.44 2.07
C CYS A 238 -4.20 -6.99 2.87
N GLN A 239 -5.42 -6.63 2.45
CA GLN A 239 -6.66 -7.11 3.06
C GLN A 239 -6.86 -8.63 2.91
N ARG A 240 -6.23 -9.20 1.88
CA ARG A 240 -6.26 -10.64 1.55
C ARG A 240 -4.98 -11.37 1.96
N ASN A 241 -4.18 -10.81 2.87
CA ASN A 241 -2.95 -11.46 3.36
C ASN A 241 -3.19 -12.86 3.98
N TRP A 242 -4.45 -13.21 4.25
CA TRP A 242 -4.89 -14.49 4.76
C TRP A 242 -5.09 -15.56 3.69
N GLU A 243 -5.35 -15.18 2.43
CA GLU A 243 -5.52 -16.10 1.29
C GLU A 243 -4.42 -15.99 0.23
N ILE A 244 -3.70 -14.86 0.15
CA ILE A 244 -2.60 -14.66 -0.81
C ILE A 244 -1.47 -15.67 -0.56
N LYS A 245 -1.01 -16.27 -1.65
CA LYS A 245 0.14 -17.18 -1.67
C LYS A 245 1.37 -16.51 -2.30
N CYS A 246 2.53 -17.13 -2.11
CA CYS A 246 3.71 -16.79 -2.91
C CYS A 246 3.46 -17.14 -4.39
N LEU A 247 4.15 -16.44 -5.30
CA LEU A 247 3.93 -16.51 -6.74
C LEU A 247 4.15 -17.93 -7.28
N ASP A 248 5.09 -18.67 -6.69
CA ASP A 248 5.42 -20.06 -6.99
C ASP A 248 4.35 -21.07 -6.53
N GLU A 249 3.50 -20.69 -5.58
CA GLU A 249 2.39 -21.49 -5.08
C GLU A 249 1.04 -21.10 -5.71
N ALA A 250 1.00 -19.96 -6.39
CA ALA A 250 -0.18 -19.39 -6.99
C ALA A 250 -0.65 -20.24 -8.17
N LYS A 251 -1.96 -20.47 -8.26
CA LYS A 251 -2.53 -21.33 -9.31
C LYS A 251 -3.68 -20.63 -10.01
N VAL A 252 -3.53 -20.46 -11.32
CA VAL A 252 -4.66 -20.19 -12.22
C VAL A 252 -4.98 -21.45 -12.98
N THR A 253 -6.18 -21.97 -12.81
CA THR A 253 -6.69 -23.03 -13.68
C THR A 253 -7.72 -22.43 -14.63
N LYS A 254 -7.61 -22.76 -15.92
CA LYS A 254 -8.57 -22.30 -16.93
C LYS A 254 -9.99 -22.74 -16.57
N GLU A 255 -10.12 -23.90 -15.96
CA GLU A 255 -11.38 -24.47 -15.50
C GLU A 255 -12.02 -23.62 -14.40
N LYS A 256 -11.24 -23.09 -13.44
CA LYS A 256 -11.74 -22.20 -12.40
C LYS A 256 -12.27 -20.91 -13.01
N VAL A 257 -11.47 -20.28 -13.88
CA VAL A 257 -11.84 -19.03 -14.54
C VAL A 257 -13.08 -19.22 -15.41
N LYS A 258 -13.13 -20.31 -16.19
CA LYS A 258 -14.27 -20.65 -17.03
C LYS A 258 -15.55 -20.84 -16.21
N LYS A 259 -15.51 -21.61 -15.12
CA LYS A 259 -16.66 -21.79 -14.21
C LYS A 259 -17.15 -20.46 -13.64
N ALA A 260 -16.22 -19.58 -13.28
CA ALA A 260 -16.55 -18.25 -12.78
C ALA A 260 -17.23 -17.39 -13.86
N ILE A 261 -16.71 -17.39 -15.09
CA ILE A 261 -17.31 -16.69 -16.23
C ILE A 261 -18.69 -17.25 -16.59
N ASP A 262 -18.85 -18.58 -16.60
CA ASP A 262 -20.12 -19.24 -16.88
C ASP A 262 -21.17 -18.84 -15.83
N TRP A 263 -20.80 -18.83 -14.55
CA TRP A 263 -21.66 -18.34 -13.47
C TRP A 263 -22.04 -16.86 -13.66
N ILE A 264 -21.10 -16.00 -14.06
CA ILE A 264 -21.40 -14.59 -14.35
C ILE A 264 -22.40 -14.49 -15.52
N ARG A 265 -22.20 -15.26 -16.59
CA ARG A 265 -23.06 -15.27 -17.78
C ARG A 265 -24.49 -15.68 -17.47
N GLU A 266 -24.68 -16.64 -16.55
CA GLU A 266 -26.00 -17.11 -16.11
C GLU A 266 -26.73 -16.11 -15.20
N ASN A 267 -26.03 -15.09 -14.67
CA ASN A 267 -26.61 -14.10 -13.77
C ASN A 267 -26.92 -12.78 -14.50
N GLU A 268 -28.14 -12.64 -15.01
CA GLU A 268 -28.60 -11.44 -15.76
C GLU A 268 -28.56 -10.12 -14.97
N ASN A 269 -28.47 -10.19 -13.64
CA ASN A 269 -28.43 -9.01 -12.78
C ASN A 269 -27.03 -8.38 -12.68
N ILE A 270 -25.98 -9.02 -13.22
CA ILE A 270 -24.61 -8.52 -13.14
C ILE A 270 -24.31 -7.62 -14.33
N THR A 271 -23.98 -6.37 -14.06
CA THR A 271 -23.61 -5.38 -15.09
C THR A 271 -22.12 -5.03 -15.04
N GLU A 272 -21.46 -5.27 -13.91
CA GLU A 272 -20.05 -4.89 -13.67
C GLU A 272 -19.26 -6.02 -13.01
N VAL A 273 -18.06 -6.27 -13.55
CA VAL A 273 -17.13 -7.30 -13.05
C VAL A 273 -15.78 -6.65 -12.77
N LEU A 274 -15.37 -6.66 -11.50
CA LEU A 274 -14.05 -6.24 -11.07
C LEU A 274 -13.10 -7.43 -11.07
N VAL A 275 -12.11 -7.43 -11.97
CA VAL A 275 -11.06 -8.45 -12.00
C VAL A 275 -9.98 -8.09 -10.97
N THR A 276 -9.83 -8.89 -9.91
CA THR A 276 -8.88 -8.67 -8.81
C THR A 276 -8.47 -10.01 -8.16
N GLY A 277 -8.41 -10.12 -6.84
CA GLY A 277 -7.79 -11.23 -6.11
C GLY A 277 -6.46 -10.78 -5.56
N GLY A 278 -5.37 -11.26 -6.15
CA GLY A 278 -4.06 -10.61 -6.07
C GLY A 278 -3.91 -9.52 -7.13
N ASP A 279 -2.89 -9.63 -7.98
CA ASP A 279 -2.65 -8.72 -9.10
C ASP A 279 -2.94 -9.45 -10.43
N PRO A 280 -4.07 -9.18 -11.10
CA PRO A 280 -4.45 -9.87 -12.33
C PRO A 280 -3.56 -9.51 -13.53
N LEU A 281 -2.82 -8.39 -13.48
CA LEU A 281 -1.92 -7.98 -14.57
C LEU A 281 -0.62 -8.80 -14.62
N THR A 282 -0.44 -9.70 -13.65
CA THR A 282 0.63 -10.72 -13.69
C THR A 282 0.32 -11.89 -14.60
N LEU A 283 -0.93 -12.06 -14.98
CA LEU A 283 -1.34 -13.12 -15.88
C LEU A 283 -0.85 -12.80 -17.29
N ASN A 284 -0.25 -13.80 -17.94
CA ASN A 284 0.13 -13.69 -19.34
C ASN A 284 -1.13 -13.49 -20.20
N ASP A 285 -1.05 -12.61 -21.21
CA ASP A 285 -2.14 -12.30 -22.15
C ASP A 285 -2.83 -13.54 -22.76
N ARG A 286 -2.10 -14.66 -22.88
CA ARG A 286 -2.64 -15.93 -23.39
C ARG A 286 -3.60 -16.65 -22.43
N LEU A 287 -3.62 -16.28 -21.15
CA LEU A 287 -4.59 -16.77 -20.16
C LEU A 287 -5.84 -15.88 -20.10
N SER A 288 -5.75 -14.64 -20.59
CA SER A 288 -6.85 -13.66 -20.68
C SER A 288 -7.69 -13.82 -21.97
N ALA A 289 -7.09 -14.42 -23.00
CA ALA A 289 -7.76 -14.75 -24.27
C ALA A 289 -8.27 -16.19 -24.24
N GLY A 290 -9.49 -16.39 -23.75
CA GLY A 290 -10.20 -17.68 -23.75
C GLY A 290 -11.69 -17.50 -23.56
#